data_AF-A0A8H1L2M9-F1
#
_entry.id   AF-A0A8H1L2M9-F1
#
_cell.length_a   1.000
_cell.length_b   1.000
_cell.length_c   1.000
_cell.angle_alpha   90.00
_cell.angle_beta   90.00
_cell.angle_gamma   90.00
#
_symmetry.space_group_name_H-M   'P 1'
#
loop_
_entity.id
_entity.type
_entity.pdbx_description
1 polymer ?
#
loop_
_entity_poly.entity_id
_entity_poly.type
_entity_poly.pdbx_seq_one_letter_code
_entity_poly.pdbx_strand_id
1 'polypeptide(L)'
;TRQARCTGFRLKRIDIAVPATLLACWRPEEARLGQRLGRYYDIVLRWSDRLNLPAHLGLINEFARNQLDEMKDGPATPVNWLDKAELSAVQKLVESLDNGCYGGALALRHRPERLQELLEPLLAYAPMVLWPDGTGDLPQASQDSVERNWARLPGEFSAAYRTSWKQGDPAHEHTDLARVRSVWLDEQWLDFCDAFANDSVDGENPR
;
A
#
# COMPACT_ATOMS: atom_id res chain seq x y z
N THR A 1 2.55 -6.62 21.79
CA THR A 1 1.96 -5.74 22.83
C THR A 1 2.75 -5.73 24.13
N ARG A 2 3.29 -6.85 24.62
CA ARG A 2 4.12 -6.92 25.83
C ARG A 2 5.36 -6.01 25.76
N GLN A 3 6.10 -6.06 24.66
CA GLN A 3 7.35 -5.29 24.48
C GLN A 3 7.12 -3.77 24.48
N ALA A 4 6.10 -3.26 23.77
CA ALA A 4 5.73 -1.85 23.80
C ALA A 4 5.31 -1.36 25.21
N ARG A 5 4.58 -2.21 25.97
CA ARG A 5 4.22 -1.90 27.36
C ARG A 5 5.46 -1.85 28.27
N CYS A 6 6.44 -2.72 28.05
CA CYS A 6 7.70 -2.73 28.80
C CYS A 6 8.56 -1.48 28.52
N THR A 7 8.40 -0.85 27.35
CA THR A 7 9.09 0.40 26.99
C THR A 7 8.27 1.67 27.29
N GLY A 8 7.08 1.54 27.89
CA GLY A 8 6.20 2.69 28.21
C GLY A 8 5.46 3.31 27.02
N PHE A 9 5.57 2.73 25.82
CA PHE A 9 4.94 3.24 24.61
C PHE A 9 3.63 2.52 24.29
N ARG A 10 2.67 3.24 23.70
CA ARG A 10 1.43 2.64 23.18
C ARG A 10 1.62 2.23 21.73
N LEU A 11 1.33 0.96 21.42
CA LEU A 11 1.28 0.50 20.04
C LEU A 11 0.21 1.29 19.28
N LYS A 12 0.62 2.00 18.23
CA LYS A 12 -0.25 2.84 17.39
C LYS A 12 -0.47 2.24 16.01
N ARG A 13 0.60 1.77 15.36
CA ARG A 13 0.58 1.22 14.00
C ARG A 13 0.96 -0.26 14.00
N ILE A 14 0.34 -1.03 13.10
CA ILE A 14 0.71 -2.40 12.77
C ILE A 14 0.90 -2.47 11.26
N ASP A 15 2.13 -2.75 10.85
CA ASP A 15 2.46 -3.04 9.46
C ASP A 15 2.28 -4.54 9.20
N ILE A 16 1.57 -4.89 8.13
CA ILE A 16 1.26 -6.28 7.78
C ILE A 16 1.73 -6.52 6.36
N ALA A 17 2.76 -7.35 6.23
CA ALA A 17 3.30 -7.77 4.95
C ALA A 17 2.64 -9.07 4.48
N VAL A 18 2.05 -9.05 3.28
CA VAL A 18 1.33 -10.19 2.70
C VAL A 18 1.52 -10.26 1.18
N PRO A 19 1.31 -11.43 0.56
CA PRO A 19 1.46 -11.58 -0.89
C PRO A 19 0.38 -10.80 -1.65
N ALA A 20 0.68 -10.42 -2.89
CA ALA A 20 -0.21 -9.65 -3.77
C ALA A 20 -1.60 -10.27 -3.91
N THR A 21 -1.68 -11.60 -3.97
CA THR A 21 -2.94 -12.35 -4.04
C THR A 21 -3.84 -12.10 -2.83
N LEU A 22 -3.27 -11.99 -1.63
CA LEU A 22 -4.02 -11.72 -0.41
C LEU A 22 -4.34 -10.23 -0.25
N LEU A 23 -3.44 -9.34 -0.70
CA LEU A 23 -3.67 -7.89 -0.75
C LEU A 23 -4.94 -7.54 -1.54
N ALA A 24 -5.19 -8.26 -2.64
CA ALA A 24 -6.35 -8.02 -3.50
C ALA A 24 -7.69 -8.19 -2.76
N CYS A 25 -7.80 -9.16 -1.84
CA CYS A 25 -9.09 -9.59 -1.30
C CYS A 25 -9.24 -9.43 0.22
N TRP A 26 -8.14 -9.31 0.97
CA TRP A 26 -8.19 -9.33 2.43
C TRP A 26 -8.26 -7.93 3.06
N ARG A 27 -8.97 -7.84 4.19
CA ARG A 27 -9.09 -6.64 5.04
C ARG A 27 -8.57 -6.93 6.45
N PRO A 28 -7.27 -6.79 6.71
CA PRO A 28 -6.72 -7.07 8.04
C PRO A 28 -7.31 -6.15 9.12
N GLU A 29 -7.79 -4.97 8.76
CA GLU A 29 -8.39 -4.01 9.69
C GLU A 29 -9.67 -4.59 10.32
N GLU A 30 -10.36 -5.48 9.60
CA GLU A 30 -11.56 -6.17 10.06
C GLU A 30 -11.26 -7.46 10.84
N ALA A 31 -10.02 -7.95 10.81
CA ALA A 31 -9.60 -9.11 11.58
C ALA A 31 -9.84 -8.88 13.09
N ARG A 32 -10.31 -9.92 13.79
CA ARG A 32 -10.72 -9.82 15.19
C ARG A 32 -9.79 -10.59 16.11
N LEU A 33 -9.13 -9.87 17.02
CA LEU A 33 -8.47 -10.43 18.19
C LEU A 33 -9.23 -9.91 19.43
N GLY A 34 -10.45 -10.43 19.61
CA GLY A 34 -11.48 -9.89 20.49
C GLY A 34 -12.29 -8.76 19.84
N GLN A 35 -11.62 -7.68 19.41
CA GLN A 35 -12.22 -6.60 18.62
C GLN A 35 -11.50 -6.42 17.27
N ARG A 36 -12.11 -5.68 16.33
CA ARG A 36 -11.50 -5.34 15.04
C ARG A 36 -10.17 -4.61 15.24
N LEU A 37 -9.11 -5.02 14.54
CA LEU A 37 -7.78 -4.41 14.66
C LEU A 37 -7.80 -2.92 14.31
N GLY A 38 -8.43 -2.53 13.21
CA GLY A 38 -8.49 -1.13 12.74
C GLY A 38 -9.23 -0.18 13.68
N ARG A 39 -9.96 -0.71 14.67
CA ARG A 39 -10.62 0.11 15.70
C ARG A 39 -9.60 0.81 16.60
N TYR A 40 -8.43 0.19 16.80
CA TYR A 40 -7.45 0.61 17.79
C TYR A 40 -6.09 0.95 17.21
N TYR A 41 -5.74 0.37 16.07
CA TYR A 41 -4.45 0.53 15.43
C TYR A 41 -4.62 1.12 14.04
N ASP A 42 -3.60 1.83 13.60
CA ASP A 42 -3.42 2.18 12.20
C ASP A 42 -2.80 0.95 11.51
N ILE A 43 -3.50 0.39 10.54
CA ILE A 43 -3.04 -0.80 9.83
C ILE A 43 -2.49 -0.34 8.48
N VAL A 44 -1.28 -0.77 8.16
CA VAL A 44 -0.63 -0.46 6.89
C VAL A 44 -0.27 -1.78 6.21
N LEU A 45 -0.78 -1.95 4.99
CA LEU A 45 -0.47 -3.11 4.17
C LEU A 45 0.86 -2.89 3.44
N ARG A 46 1.72 -3.90 3.53
CA ARG A 46 3.01 -4.00 2.83
C ARG A 46 2.97 -5.22 1.91
N TRP A 47 3.78 -5.22 0.86
CA TRP A 47 3.95 -6.39 0.01
C TRP A 47 5.06 -7.28 0.55
N SER A 48 4.74 -8.56 0.83
CA SER A 48 5.67 -9.50 1.48
C SER A 48 6.93 -9.80 0.68
N ASP A 49 6.85 -9.77 -0.64
CA ASP A 49 7.95 -10.29 -1.46
C ASP A 49 9.15 -9.36 -1.46
N ARG A 50 8.98 -8.13 -0.93
CA ARG A 50 10.05 -7.20 -0.58
C ARG A 50 10.93 -7.66 0.58
N LEU A 51 10.45 -8.58 1.43
CA LEU A 51 11.22 -9.15 2.54
C LEU A 51 12.17 -10.25 2.09
N ASN A 52 11.82 -10.96 1.02
CA ASN A 52 12.65 -12.00 0.44
C ASN A 52 12.58 -11.88 -1.08
N LEU A 53 13.43 -11.01 -1.62
CA LEU A 53 13.39 -10.64 -3.03
C LEU A 53 13.74 -11.84 -3.92
N PRO A 54 12.86 -12.21 -4.85
CA PRO A 54 13.26 -13.07 -5.96
C PRO A 54 14.45 -12.45 -6.71
N ALA A 55 15.38 -13.27 -7.20
CA ALA A 55 16.59 -12.79 -7.87
C ALA A 55 16.32 -11.82 -9.04
N HIS A 56 15.20 -12.00 -9.75
CA HIS A 56 14.81 -11.13 -10.86
C HIS A 56 14.31 -9.74 -10.42
N LEU A 57 14.07 -9.53 -9.11
CA LEU A 57 13.68 -8.25 -8.50
C LEU A 57 14.81 -7.67 -7.64
N GLY A 58 16.07 -8.08 -7.83
CA GLY A 58 17.17 -7.74 -6.92
C GLY A 58 17.42 -6.24 -6.69
N LEU A 59 17.04 -5.37 -7.64
CA LEU A 59 17.20 -3.89 -7.54
C LEU A 59 15.91 -3.15 -7.18
N ILE A 60 14.81 -3.88 -6.94
CA ILE A 60 13.49 -3.27 -6.80
C ILE A 60 13.40 -2.29 -5.61
N ASN A 61 14.14 -2.54 -4.53
CA ASN A 61 14.17 -1.65 -3.36
C ASN A 61 14.95 -0.36 -3.67
N GLU A 62 16.04 -0.45 -4.44
CA GLU A 62 16.79 0.73 -4.89
C GLU A 62 15.93 1.60 -5.82
N PHE A 63 15.23 0.99 -6.78
CA PHE A 63 14.31 1.72 -7.64
C PHE A 63 13.16 2.36 -6.87
N ALA A 64 12.61 1.66 -5.86
CA ALA A 64 11.59 2.22 -5.00
C ALA A 64 12.11 3.44 -4.20
N ARG A 65 13.36 3.41 -3.71
CA ARG A 65 13.97 4.57 -3.02
C ARG A 65 14.12 5.76 -3.95
N ASN A 66 14.67 5.56 -5.14
CA ASN A 66 14.83 6.63 -6.13
C ASN A 66 13.49 7.27 -6.47
N GLN A 67 12.44 6.47 -6.67
CA GLN A 67 11.10 6.99 -6.94
C GLN A 67 10.52 7.75 -5.73
N LEU A 68 10.73 7.26 -4.49
CA LEU A 68 10.33 7.99 -3.29
C LEU A 68 11.04 9.35 -3.17
N ASP A 69 12.31 9.44 -3.58
CA ASP A 69 13.05 10.70 -3.61
C ASP A 69 12.52 11.65 -4.69
N GLU A 70 12.29 11.16 -5.91
CA GLU A 70 11.65 11.93 -6.98
C GLU A 70 10.26 12.45 -6.58
N MET A 71 9.50 11.66 -5.82
CA MET A 71 8.20 12.05 -5.30
C MET A 71 8.26 13.19 -4.27
N LYS A 72 9.39 13.37 -3.56
CA LYS A 72 9.58 14.49 -2.62
C LYS A 72 9.88 15.80 -3.34
N ASP A 73 10.66 15.72 -4.41
CA ASP A 73 11.09 16.89 -5.20
C ASP A 73 10.06 17.24 -6.31
N GLY A 74 9.15 16.32 -6.60
CA GLY A 74 8.14 16.43 -7.64
C GLY A 74 6.86 17.17 -7.22
N PRO A 75 5.73 16.87 -7.89
CA PRO A 75 4.44 17.47 -7.59
C PRO A 75 3.98 17.18 -6.16
N ALA A 76 3.20 18.08 -5.57
CA ALA A 76 2.65 17.91 -4.21
C ALA A 76 1.83 16.61 -4.04
N THR A 77 1.24 16.09 -5.13
CA THR A 77 0.49 14.84 -5.18
C THR A 77 0.99 13.98 -6.35
N PRO A 78 2.02 13.16 -6.15
CA PRO A 78 2.61 12.32 -7.18
C PRO A 78 1.81 11.02 -7.37
N VAL A 79 0.54 11.14 -7.77
CA VAL A 79 -0.36 10.00 -8.00
C VAL A 79 -0.72 9.92 -9.49
N ASN A 80 -0.37 8.80 -10.12
CA ASN A 80 -0.72 8.48 -11.49
C ASN A 80 -1.98 7.60 -11.49
N TRP A 81 -3.09 8.18 -11.93
CA TRP A 81 -4.38 7.50 -11.98
C TRP A 81 -4.59 6.72 -13.28
N LEU A 82 -4.46 5.40 -13.20
CA LEU A 82 -4.64 4.48 -14.32
C LEU A 82 -6.12 4.27 -14.63
N ASP A 83 -6.48 4.38 -15.90
CA ASP A 83 -7.84 4.17 -16.39
C ASP A 83 -8.10 2.70 -16.80
N LYS A 84 -9.35 2.43 -17.21
CA LYS A 84 -9.76 1.08 -17.61
C LYS A 84 -9.08 0.60 -18.90
N ALA A 85 -8.77 1.51 -19.83
CA ALA A 85 -8.14 1.17 -21.09
C ALA A 85 -6.68 0.74 -20.86
N GLU A 86 -5.93 1.46 -20.02
CA GLU A 86 -4.58 1.11 -19.59
C GLU A 86 -4.55 -0.26 -18.91
N LEU A 87 -5.46 -0.50 -17.96
CA LEU A 87 -5.54 -1.77 -17.23
C LEU A 87 -5.98 -2.97 -18.08
N SER A 88 -6.69 -2.72 -19.20
CA SER A 88 -7.08 -3.79 -20.12
C SER A 88 -5.94 -4.26 -21.03
N ALA A 89 -4.90 -3.43 -21.19
CA ALA A 89 -3.74 -3.70 -22.04
C ALA A 89 -2.50 -4.03 -21.20
N VAL A 90 -2.60 -5.07 -20.36
CA VAL A 90 -1.59 -5.42 -19.34
C VAL A 90 -0.15 -5.44 -19.87
N GLN A 91 0.08 -6.05 -21.03
CA GLN A 91 1.44 -6.10 -21.61
C GLN A 91 1.99 -4.70 -21.93
N LYS A 92 1.17 -3.82 -22.49
CA LYS A 92 1.57 -2.43 -22.76
C LYS A 92 1.77 -1.63 -21.48
N LEU A 93 0.96 -1.90 -20.46
CA LEU A 93 1.13 -1.27 -19.15
C LEU A 93 2.47 -1.66 -18.53
N VAL A 94 2.82 -2.94 -18.55
CA VAL A 94 4.13 -3.43 -18.08
C VAL A 94 5.27 -2.77 -18.86
N GLU A 95 5.18 -2.71 -20.19
CA GLU A 95 6.18 -2.01 -21.02
C GLU A 95 6.30 -0.52 -20.64
N SER A 96 5.20 0.18 -20.39
CA SER A 96 5.23 1.58 -19.94
C SER A 96 5.85 1.74 -18.54
N LEU A 97 5.59 0.79 -17.64
CA LEU A 97 6.18 0.74 -16.30
C LEU A 97 7.69 0.51 -16.37
N ASP A 98 8.14 -0.44 -17.19
CA ASP A 98 9.55 -0.72 -17.47
C ASP A 98 10.29 0.50 -18.03
N ASN A 99 9.63 1.27 -18.89
CA ASN A 99 10.19 2.49 -19.49
C ASN A 99 10.15 3.70 -18.53
N GLY A 100 9.71 3.53 -17.28
CA GLY A 100 9.69 4.61 -16.28
C GLY A 100 8.68 5.71 -16.60
N CYS A 101 7.61 5.42 -17.34
CA CYS A 101 6.61 6.43 -17.72
C CYS A 101 5.78 6.97 -16.53
N TYR A 102 5.94 6.40 -15.34
CA TYR A 102 5.23 6.78 -14.12
C TYR A 102 6.22 7.09 -13.00
N GLY A 103 6.30 8.35 -12.58
CA GLY A 103 7.26 8.83 -11.57
C GLY A 103 6.73 8.89 -10.13
N GLY A 104 5.67 8.15 -9.81
CA GLY A 104 5.03 8.26 -8.51
C GLY A 104 4.14 7.08 -8.17
N ALA A 105 3.28 7.26 -7.17
CA ALA A 105 2.30 6.25 -6.78
C ALA A 105 1.37 5.91 -7.95
N LEU A 106 0.98 4.65 -8.05
CA LEU A 106 0.00 4.19 -9.04
C LEU A 106 -1.36 4.04 -8.35
N ALA A 107 -2.41 4.57 -8.95
CA ALA A 107 -3.75 4.45 -8.41
C ALA A 107 -4.75 4.02 -9.49
N LEU A 108 -5.63 3.08 -9.18
CA LEU A 108 -6.61 2.58 -10.14
C LEU A 108 -7.91 3.38 -10.04
N ARG A 109 -8.37 3.95 -11.15
CA ARG A 109 -9.69 4.60 -11.24
C ARG A 109 -10.84 3.60 -11.17
N HIS A 110 -10.55 2.32 -11.41
CA HIS A 110 -11.51 1.24 -11.45
C HIS A 110 -10.91 0.00 -10.79
N ARG A 111 -11.74 -0.84 -10.17
CA ARG A 111 -11.29 -2.14 -9.67
C ARG A 111 -11.44 -3.23 -10.74
N PRO A 112 -10.35 -3.67 -11.40
CA PRO A 112 -10.42 -4.75 -12.38
C PRO A 112 -10.84 -6.07 -11.72
N GLU A 113 -11.58 -6.91 -12.46
CA GLU A 113 -12.03 -8.23 -11.98
C GLU A 113 -10.85 -9.11 -11.53
N ARG A 114 -9.74 -9.03 -12.26
CA ARG A 114 -8.51 -9.80 -12.02
C ARG A 114 -7.44 -8.97 -11.30
N LEU A 115 -7.83 -8.16 -10.32
CA LEU A 115 -6.91 -7.31 -9.56
C LEU A 115 -5.68 -8.07 -9.03
N GLN A 116 -5.86 -9.32 -8.57
CA GLN A 116 -4.76 -10.15 -8.07
C GLN A 116 -3.65 -10.39 -9.11
N GLU A 117 -3.99 -10.47 -10.41
CA GLU A 117 -3.02 -10.68 -11.50
C GLU A 117 -2.28 -9.38 -11.85
N LEU A 118 -2.82 -8.23 -11.45
CA LEU A 118 -2.27 -6.90 -11.74
C LEU A 118 -1.47 -6.30 -10.59
N LEU A 119 -1.77 -6.66 -9.34
CA LEU A 119 -1.12 -6.05 -8.19
C LEU A 119 0.38 -6.30 -8.16
N GLU A 120 0.83 -7.53 -8.41
CA GLU A 120 2.24 -7.87 -8.38
C GLU A 120 3.07 -7.08 -9.42
N PRO A 121 2.67 -7.03 -10.71
CA PRO A 121 3.30 -6.14 -11.67
C PRO A 121 3.34 -4.68 -11.21
N LEU A 122 2.24 -4.12 -10.69
CA LEU A 122 2.23 -2.72 -10.26
C LEU A 122 3.16 -2.46 -9.07
N LEU A 123 3.20 -3.38 -8.11
CA LEU A 123 4.07 -3.32 -6.92
C LEU A 123 5.55 -3.54 -7.26
N ALA A 124 5.84 -4.16 -8.41
CA ALA A 124 7.18 -4.29 -8.94
C ALA A 124 7.77 -2.93 -9.31
N TYR A 125 6.96 -2.02 -9.85
CA TYR A 125 7.41 -0.74 -10.42
C TYR A 125 7.00 0.50 -9.63
N ALA A 126 6.19 0.36 -8.57
CA ALA A 126 5.78 1.49 -7.73
C ALA A 126 5.79 1.14 -6.23
N PRO A 127 6.29 2.04 -5.36
CA PRO A 127 6.31 1.84 -3.92
C PRO A 127 4.91 1.94 -3.31
N MET A 128 3.99 2.63 -3.98
CA MET A 128 2.64 2.85 -3.49
C MET A 128 1.65 2.52 -4.59
N VAL A 129 0.73 1.61 -4.30
CA VAL A 129 -0.33 1.22 -5.22
C VAL A 129 -1.67 1.37 -4.50
N LEU A 130 -2.62 2.06 -5.13
CA LEU A 130 -3.95 2.32 -4.60
C LEU A 130 -5.02 1.75 -5.52
N TRP A 131 -6.10 1.22 -4.95
CA TRP A 131 -7.21 0.67 -5.73
C TRP A 131 -8.55 0.77 -4.98
N PRO A 132 -9.70 0.65 -5.65
CA PRO A 132 -10.99 0.70 -4.99
C PRO A 132 -11.25 -0.56 -4.14
N ASP A 133 -11.84 -0.40 -2.96
CA ASP A 133 -12.28 -1.51 -2.10
C ASP A 133 -13.45 -2.27 -2.73
N GLY A 134 -14.41 -1.52 -3.30
CA GLY A 134 -15.59 -2.06 -3.98
C GLY A 134 -15.38 -2.32 -5.46
N THR A 135 -16.34 -3.01 -6.09
CA THR A 135 -16.38 -3.22 -7.53
C THR A 135 -16.77 -1.94 -8.27
N GLY A 136 -16.20 -1.73 -9.46
CA GLY A 136 -16.54 -0.59 -10.31
C GLY A 136 -15.58 0.58 -10.16
N ASP A 137 -16.06 1.76 -10.58
CA ASP A 137 -15.26 2.97 -10.65
C ASP A 137 -15.15 3.66 -9.29
N LEU A 138 -13.98 4.22 -9.03
CA LEU A 138 -13.72 5.03 -7.85
C LEU A 138 -14.37 6.41 -8.04
N PRO A 139 -15.25 6.84 -7.14
CA PRO A 139 -15.84 8.18 -7.21
C PRO A 139 -14.77 9.27 -7.26
N GLN A 140 -15.02 10.34 -8.02
CA GLN A 140 -14.08 11.47 -8.13
C GLN A 140 -13.77 12.07 -6.76
N ALA A 141 -14.76 12.19 -5.87
CA ALA A 141 -14.57 12.67 -4.50
C ALA A 141 -13.54 11.84 -3.71
N SER A 142 -13.45 10.53 -3.96
CA SER A 142 -12.44 9.65 -3.35
C SER A 142 -11.05 9.91 -3.90
N GLN A 143 -10.91 10.19 -5.20
CA GLN A 143 -9.65 10.57 -5.82
C GLN A 143 -9.16 11.92 -5.28
N ASP A 144 -10.03 12.93 -5.28
CA ASP A 144 -9.74 14.26 -4.72
C ASP A 144 -9.36 14.15 -3.23
N SER A 145 -9.99 13.23 -2.50
CA SER A 145 -9.65 13.01 -1.09
C SER A 145 -8.28 12.36 -0.90
N VAL A 146 -7.83 11.48 -1.80
CA VAL A 146 -6.45 10.96 -1.79
C VAL A 146 -5.47 12.10 -2.01
N GLU A 147 -5.70 12.93 -3.03
CA GLU A 147 -4.83 14.06 -3.36
C GLU A 147 -4.75 15.07 -2.21
N ARG A 148 -5.90 15.50 -1.68
CA ARG A 148 -5.95 16.45 -0.54
C ARG A 148 -5.23 15.95 0.71
N ASN A 149 -5.19 14.64 0.94
CA ASN A 149 -4.63 14.04 2.16
C ASN A 149 -3.26 13.40 1.95
N TRP A 150 -2.66 13.52 0.76
CA TRP A 150 -1.45 12.77 0.36
C TRP A 150 -0.35 12.78 1.42
N ALA A 151 0.01 13.96 1.94
CA ALA A 151 1.05 14.13 2.95
C ALA A 151 0.79 13.44 4.31
N ARG A 152 -0.46 13.03 4.57
CA ARG A 152 -0.89 12.33 5.81
C ARG A 152 -1.19 10.86 5.57
N LEU A 153 -1.10 10.37 4.32
CA LEU A 153 -1.24 8.96 4.01
C LEU A 153 0.01 8.18 4.48
N PRO A 154 -0.14 6.91 4.87
CA PRO A 154 -1.38 6.10 4.85
C PRO A 154 -2.23 6.28 6.13
N GLY A 155 -1.87 7.17 7.06
CA GLY A 155 -2.57 7.35 8.34
C GLY A 155 -4.06 7.70 8.19
N GLU A 156 -4.40 8.58 7.23
CA GLU A 156 -5.79 8.96 6.99
C GLU A 156 -6.66 7.82 6.44
N PHE A 157 -6.09 6.82 5.76
CA PHE A 157 -6.85 5.62 5.39
C PHE A 157 -7.37 4.89 6.64
N SER A 158 -6.49 4.67 7.61
CA SER A 158 -6.86 4.02 8.88
C SER A 158 -7.91 4.83 9.66
N ALA A 159 -7.79 6.16 9.67
CA ALA A 159 -8.78 7.03 10.29
C ALA A 159 -10.15 6.96 9.58
N ALA A 160 -10.15 6.93 8.24
CA ALA A 160 -11.35 6.82 7.42
C ALA A 160 -12.06 5.47 7.63
N TYR A 161 -11.32 4.34 7.58
CA TYR A 161 -11.88 3.00 7.85
C TYR A 161 -12.51 2.92 9.24
N ARG A 162 -11.84 3.48 10.25
CA ARG A 162 -12.33 3.49 11.63
C ARG A 162 -13.61 4.32 11.77
N THR A 163 -13.71 5.42 11.05
CA THR A 163 -14.86 6.32 11.07
C THR A 163 -16.06 5.71 10.36
N SER A 164 -15.85 5.07 9.21
CA SER A 164 -16.92 4.41 8.45
C SER A 164 -17.60 3.27 9.21
N TRP A 165 -16.93 2.64 10.19
CA TRP A 165 -17.55 1.63 11.04
C TRP A 165 -18.34 2.17 12.23
N LYS A 166 -18.12 3.44 12.63
CA LYS A 166 -18.83 4.06 13.75
C LYS A 166 -20.17 4.66 13.30
N GLN A 167 -20.21 5.16 12.08
CA GLN A 167 -21.39 5.78 11.49
C GLN A 167 -22.12 4.71 10.68
N GLY A 168 -23.33 4.32 11.11
CA GLY A 168 -24.14 3.31 10.43
C GLY A 168 -24.76 3.77 9.11
N ASP A 169 -24.30 4.88 8.52
CA ASP A 169 -24.88 5.51 7.32
C ASP A 169 -23.75 6.07 6.42
N PRO A 170 -23.77 5.87 5.08
CA PRO A 170 -22.59 5.95 4.22
C PRO A 170 -22.33 7.33 3.57
N ALA A 171 -22.92 8.41 4.09
CA ALA A 171 -22.99 9.70 3.38
C ALA A 171 -22.23 10.84 4.09
N HIS A 172 -20.94 10.67 4.36
CA HIS A 172 -20.07 11.77 4.83
C HIS A 172 -18.73 11.74 4.10
N GLU A 173 -18.14 12.92 3.85
CA GLU A 173 -16.85 13.13 3.18
C GLU A 173 -15.69 12.29 3.77
N HIS A 174 -15.79 11.87 5.03
CA HIS A 174 -14.82 10.97 5.68
C HIS A 174 -14.91 9.50 5.22
N THR A 175 -15.95 9.14 4.45
CA THR A 175 -16.12 7.80 3.86
C THR A 175 -15.39 7.65 2.52
N ASP A 176 -14.95 8.75 1.91
CA ASP A 176 -14.35 8.74 0.57
C ASP A 176 -13.00 8.01 0.55
N LEU A 177 -12.10 8.33 1.49
CA LEU A 177 -10.84 7.57 1.67
C LEU A 177 -11.08 6.12 2.10
N ALA A 178 -12.20 5.84 2.78
CA ALA A 178 -12.51 4.48 3.25
C ALA A 178 -12.83 3.52 2.09
N ARG A 179 -13.12 4.05 0.89
CA ARG A 179 -13.36 3.29 -0.35
C ARG A 179 -12.08 2.96 -1.10
N VAL A 180 -10.93 3.47 -0.65
CA VAL A 180 -9.63 3.25 -1.27
C VAL A 180 -8.84 2.28 -0.41
N ARG A 181 -8.17 1.33 -1.05
CA ARG A 181 -7.20 0.41 -0.47
C ARG A 181 -5.82 0.79 -0.98
N SER A 182 -4.81 0.45 -0.20
CA SER A 182 -3.43 0.75 -0.57
C SER A 182 -2.47 -0.32 -0.09
N VAL A 183 -1.38 -0.47 -0.84
CA VAL A 183 -0.09 -0.90 -0.32
C VAL A 183 0.78 0.33 -0.26
N TRP A 184 1.54 0.45 0.83
CA TRP A 184 2.40 1.58 1.06
C TRP A 184 3.80 1.08 1.36
N LEU A 185 4.80 1.47 0.57
CA LEU A 185 6.21 1.23 0.86
C LEU A 185 6.83 2.61 1.08
N ASP A 186 7.22 2.90 2.32
CA ASP A 186 7.93 4.11 2.71
C ASP A 186 9.38 3.76 3.04
N GLU A 187 10.22 4.78 3.21
CA GLU A 187 11.65 4.59 3.48
C GLU A 187 11.88 3.70 4.71
N GLN A 188 11.10 3.90 5.77
CA GLN A 188 11.19 3.10 6.99
C GLN A 188 10.96 1.61 6.72
N TRP A 189 10.03 1.27 5.84
CA TRP A 189 9.80 -0.12 5.45
C TRP A 189 10.94 -0.67 4.59
N LEU A 190 11.48 0.13 3.66
CA LEU A 190 12.63 -0.30 2.85
C LEU A 190 13.87 -0.53 3.73
N ASP A 191 14.12 0.34 4.71
CA ASP A 191 15.20 0.16 5.70
C ASP A 191 14.99 -1.13 6.51
N PHE A 192 13.75 -1.46 6.86
CA PHE A 192 13.41 -2.71 7.51
C PHE A 192 13.67 -3.93 6.62
N CYS A 193 13.31 -3.87 5.34
CA CYS A 193 13.60 -4.94 4.38
C CYS A 193 15.12 -5.19 4.27
N ASP A 194 15.92 -4.14 4.17
CA ASP A 194 17.38 -4.26 4.05
C ASP A 194 17.99 -4.87 5.32
N ALA A 195 17.54 -4.43 6.50
CA ALA A 195 17.96 -5.01 7.78
C ALA A 195 17.57 -6.49 7.91
N PHE A 196 16.34 -6.83 7.52
CA PHE A 196 15.83 -8.21 7.55
C PHE A 196 16.65 -9.13 6.64
N ALA A 197 16.99 -8.67 5.43
CA ALA A 197 17.83 -9.42 4.50
C ALA A 197 19.22 -9.70 5.10
N ASN A 198 19.86 -8.69 5.69
CA ASN A 198 21.20 -8.84 6.29
C ASN A 198 21.20 -9.82 7.48
N ASP A 199 20.21 -9.72 8.38
CA ASP A 199 20.09 -10.61 9.54
C ASP A 199 19.78 -12.07 9.11
N SER A 200 19.07 -12.25 8.00
CA SER A 200 18.75 -13.59 7.49
C SER A 200 19.96 -14.33 6.88
N VAL A 201 20.94 -13.61 6.35
CA VAL A 201 22.20 -14.20 5.82
C VAL A 201 23.13 -14.66 6.94
N ASP A 202 23.17 -13.95 8.07
CA ASP A 202 24.00 -14.30 9.23
C ASP A 202 23.46 -15.51 10.03
N GLY A 203 22.19 -15.88 9.83
CA GLY A 203 21.53 -17.01 10.50
C GLY A 203 21.78 -18.39 9.89
N GLU A 204 22.37 -18.48 8.69
CA GLU A 204 22.59 -19.74 7.94
C GLU A 204 24.01 -20.33 8.07
N ASN A 205 24.73 -20.03 9.16
CA ASN A 205 25.95 -20.77 9.53
C ASN A 205 25.78 -21.55 10.83
N PRO A 206 25.26 -22.79 10.79
CA PRO A 206 25.52 -23.74 11.87
C PRO A 206 26.99 -24.16 11.76
N ARG A 207 27.79 -23.78 12.77
CA ARG A 207 29.02 -24.52 13.09
C ARG A 207 28.67 -25.89 13.66
#